data_AF-A0A0Q7TU62-F1
#
_entry.id   AF-A0A0Q7TU62-F1
#
_cell.length_a   1.000
_cell.length_b   1.000
_cell.length_c   1.000
_cell.angle_alpha   90.00
_cell.angle_beta   90.00
_cell.angle_gamma   90.00
#
_symmetry.space_group_name_H-M   'P 1'
#
loop_
_entity.id
_entity.type
_entity.pdbx_description
1 polymer ?
#
loop_
_entity_poly.entity_id
_entity_poly.type
_entity_poly.pdbx_seq_one_letter_code
_entity_poly.pdbx_strand_id
1 'polypeptide(L)'
;MSFLRLPLAALAWIGRQGTTGLAVSIFLGIAVPPLAAYVKPHLGETVFVLLVFSYLRTEPDKLRQVVRAPGLAMAGALWAMIAVPLLAGGVLVLIGLPKLAPDLYTIMILHLAIAPIVSSAAFAALMGLDVAFTMVAVILSNILSPVTTVATSYLFLGGSLISPLDLGIKLLVFLLVSGLVAMVIRRIAGQERIDAHKETIDGLNVLAVFVFAIAAMDGVPRHVMADPLGSAALLGIAVLLALGTYGLGAIAFIRAGFRVGAVVGMLSAFRNLGTIMAAIGTTLPDQAWFYFALVQFPIYLFPALLKPIVRRQSKSPP
;
A
#
# COMPACT_ATOMS: atom_id res chain seq x y z
N MET A 1 -3.59 27.51 -28.63
CA MET A 1 -3.69 26.35 -27.70
C MET A 1 -2.61 25.27 -27.95
N SER A 2 -1.35 25.64 -28.27
CA SER A 2 -0.27 24.67 -28.58
C SER A 2 0.61 24.31 -27.37
N PHE A 3 0.85 25.25 -26.46
CA PHE A 3 1.79 25.10 -25.33
C PHE A 3 1.42 24.02 -24.29
N LEU A 4 0.14 23.67 -24.16
CA LEU A 4 -0.28 22.61 -23.23
C LEU A 4 -0.17 21.20 -23.83
N ARG A 5 -0.05 21.05 -25.15
CA ARG A 5 -0.05 19.72 -25.80
C ARG A 5 1.21 18.92 -25.50
N LEU A 6 2.37 19.57 -25.51
CA LEU A 6 3.65 18.96 -25.18
C LEU A 6 3.73 18.43 -23.74
N PRO A 7 3.39 19.22 -22.70
CA PRO A 7 3.39 18.71 -21.33
C PRO A 7 2.31 17.64 -21.10
N LEU A 8 1.13 17.74 -21.72
CA LEU A 8 0.10 16.70 -21.63
C LEU A 8 0.55 15.39 -22.30
N ALA A 9 1.22 15.48 -23.45
CA ALA A 9 1.78 14.31 -24.14
C ALA A 9 2.93 13.66 -23.34
N ALA A 10 3.78 14.47 -22.71
CA ALA A 10 4.84 13.99 -21.81
C ALA A 10 4.24 13.28 -20.58
N LEU A 11 3.22 13.85 -19.95
CA LEU A 11 2.49 13.21 -18.85
C LEU A 11 1.84 11.89 -19.28
N ALA A 12 1.18 11.86 -20.43
CA ALA A 12 0.59 10.63 -20.97
C ALA A 12 1.67 9.56 -21.25
N TRP A 13 2.85 9.96 -21.73
CA TRP A 13 3.98 9.05 -21.92
C TRP A 13 4.53 8.51 -20.60
N ILE A 14 4.66 9.35 -19.58
CA ILE A 14 5.04 8.93 -18.21
C ILE A 14 3.97 7.98 -17.64
N GLY A 15 2.69 8.24 -17.86
CA GLY A 15 1.59 7.37 -17.46
C GLY A 15 1.72 5.94 -18.01
N ARG A 16 2.32 5.79 -19.20
CA ARG A 16 2.59 4.48 -19.84
C ARG A 16 3.84 3.77 -19.30
N GLN A 17 4.72 4.45 -18.57
CA GLN A 17 5.95 3.88 -18.02
C GLN A 17 5.72 2.99 -16.78
N GLY A 18 4.54 3.11 -16.14
CA GLY A 18 4.03 2.20 -15.10
C GLY A 18 5.09 1.67 -14.12
N THR A 19 5.30 0.35 -14.14
CA THR A 19 6.23 -0.37 -13.26
C THR A 19 7.71 -0.03 -13.49
N THR A 20 8.10 0.35 -14.70
CA THR A 20 9.48 0.74 -15.02
C THR A 20 9.83 2.06 -14.33
N GLY A 21 8.87 3.01 -14.32
CA GLY A 21 9.07 4.29 -13.64
C GLY A 21 9.27 4.13 -12.12
N LEU A 22 8.51 3.23 -11.51
CA LEU A 22 8.65 2.90 -10.09
C LEU A 22 10.01 2.26 -9.76
N ALA A 23 10.54 1.40 -10.61
CA ALA A 23 11.86 0.84 -10.39
C ALA A 23 12.94 1.94 -10.45
N VAL A 24 12.87 2.81 -11.46
CA VAL A 24 13.80 3.93 -11.63
C VAL A 24 13.76 4.89 -10.44
N SER A 25 12.58 5.20 -9.90
CA SER A 25 12.46 6.13 -8.77
C SER A 25 13.11 5.61 -7.48
N ILE A 26 13.03 4.31 -7.21
CA ILE A 26 13.70 3.67 -6.06
C ILE A 26 15.21 3.81 -6.21
N PHE A 27 15.76 3.43 -7.37
CA PHE A 27 17.20 3.57 -7.62
C PHE A 27 17.66 5.02 -7.58
N LEU A 28 16.84 5.95 -8.07
CA LEU A 28 17.15 7.39 -8.01
C LEU A 28 17.19 7.89 -6.55
N GLY A 29 16.23 7.49 -5.71
CA GLY A 29 16.23 7.87 -4.28
C GLY A 29 17.43 7.32 -3.51
N ILE A 30 17.89 6.12 -3.86
CA ILE A 30 19.11 5.51 -3.30
C ILE A 30 20.36 6.22 -3.81
N ALA A 31 20.43 6.50 -5.12
CA ALA A 31 21.60 7.08 -5.77
C ALA A 31 21.78 8.58 -5.46
N VAL A 32 20.70 9.29 -5.12
CA VAL A 32 20.72 10.73 -4.83
C VAL A 32 20.10 11.03 -3.45
N PRO A 33 20.80 10.74 -2.34
CA PRO A 33 20.28 10.97 -0.99
C PRO A 33 19.80 12.40 -0.69
N PRO A 34 20.47 13.48 -1.18
CA PRO A 34 19.97 14.84 -0.97
C PRO A 34 18.59 15.09 -1.58
N LEU A 35 18.29 14.43 -2.71
CA LEU A 35 16.96 14.51 -3.32
C LEU A 35 15.93 13.82 -2.42
N ALA A 36 16.22 12.61 -1.93
CA ALA A 36 15.34 11.89 -1.01
C ALA A 36 15.04 12.69 0.26
N ALA A 37 16.08 13.29 0.87
CA ALA A 37 15.93 14.16 2.04
C ALA A 37 15.07 15.40 1.74
N TYR A 38 15.18 15.99 0.55
CA TYR A 38 14.38 17.15 0.15
C TYR A 38 12.89 16.83 -0.04
N VAL A 39 12.55 15.67 -0.62
CA VAL A 39 11.13 15.29 -0.83
C VAL A 39 10.49 14.61 0.37
N LYS A 40 11.25 14.06 1.33
CA LYS A 40 10.69 13.39 2.52
C LYS A 40 9.70 14.22 3.32
N PRO A 41 9.93 15.52 3.61
CA PRO A 41 8.94 16.37 4.29
C PRO A 41 7.59 16.42 3.57
N HIS A 42 7.59 16.24 2.25
CA HIS A 42 6.40 16.27 1.39
C HIS A 42 5.74 14.90 1.20
N LEU A 43 6.17 13.86 1.93
CA LEU A 43 5.58 12.53 1.82
C LEU A 43 4.09 12.56 2.13
N GLY A 44 3.68 13.28 3.18
CA GLY A 44 2.28 13.37 3.60
C GLY A 44 1.38 13.90 2.48
N GLU A 45 1.76 15.02 1.88
CA GLU A 45 1.09 15.66 0.76
C GLU A 45 1.09 14.74 -0.47
N THR A 46 2.19 14.04 -0.71
CA THR A 46 2.31 13.10 -1.83
C THR A 46 1.32 11.95 -1.66
N VAL A 47 1.24 11.33 -0.49
CA VAL A 47 0.26 10.27 -0.19
C VAL A 47 -1.16 10.80 -0.28
N PHE A 48 -1.42 12.02 0.19
CA PHE A 48 -2.73 12.66 0.06
C PHE A 48 -3.14 12.80 -1.41
N VAL A 49 -2.25 13.32 -2.25
CA VAL A 49 -2.46 13.46 -3.71
C VAL A 49 -2.67 12.10 -4.37
N LEU A 50 -1.91 11.08 -3.98
CA LEU A 50 -2.09 9.70 -4.47
C LEU A 50 -3.49 9.17 -4.12
N LEU A 51 -3.99 9.43 -2.92
CA LEU A 51 -5.35 9.05 -2.53
C LEU A 51 -6.41 9.80 -3.34
N VAL A 52 -6.23 11.12 -3.56
CA VAL A 52 -7.13 11.91 -4.41
C VAL A 52 -7.19 11.33 -5.83
N PHE A 53 -6.05 11.04 -6.45
CA PHE A 53 -6.02 10.41 -7.77
C PHE A 53 -6.63 9.01 -7.77
N SER A 54 -6.38 8.22 -6.73
CA SER A 54 -7.00 6.91 -6.55
C SER A 54 -8.54 7.00 -6.54
N TYR A 55 -9.11 7.95 -5.80
CA TYR A 55 -10.56 8.17 -5.78
C TYR A 55 -11.10 8.75 -7.09
N LEU A 56 -10.35 9.62 -7.77
CA LEU A 56 -10.71 10.13 -9.11
C LEU A 56 -10.77 9.02 -10.16
N ARG A 57 -9.89 8.02 -10.07
CA ARG A 57 -9.89 6.85 -10.96
C ARG A 57 -10.92 5.80 -10.59
N THR A 58 -11.45 5.84 -9.36
CA THR A 58 -12.49 4.90 -8.92
C THR A 58 -13.83 5.29 -9.53
N GLU A 59 -14.29 4.47 -10.47
CA GLU A 59 -15.60 4.62 -11.12
C GLU A 59 -16.74 4.37 -10.12
N PRO A 60 -17.84 5.16 -10.16
CA PRO A 60 -18.99 4.98 -9.26
C PRO A 60 -19.62 3.58 -9.32
N ASP A 61 -19.56 2.91 -10.48
CA ASP A 61 -20.09 1.56 -10.63
C ASP A 61 -19.33 0.53 -9.78
N LYS A 62 -18.08 0.79 -9.45
CA LYS A 62 -17.28 -0.05 -8.54
C LYS A 62 -17.78 0.05 -7.10
N LEU A 63 -18.36 1.19 -6.71
CA LEU A 63 -19.04 1.32 -5.41
C LEU A 63 -20.36 0.54 -5.39
N ARG A 64 -21.09 0.48 -6.50
CA ARG A 64 -22.29 -0.38 -6.61
C ARG A 64 -21.95 -1.86 -6.47
N GLN A 65 -20.79 -2.29 -6.99
CA GLN A 65 -20.29 -3.66 -6.82
C GLN A 65 -19.96 -3.98 -5.35
N VAL A 66 -19.54 -3.00 -4.54
CA VAL A 66 -19.33 -3.19 -3.09
C VAL A 66 -20.65 -3.50 -2.37
N VAL A 67 -21.75 -2.82 -2.74
CA VAL A 67 -23.09 -3.10 -2.18
C VAL A 67 -23.60 -4.48 -2.60
N ARG A 68 -23.16 -4.97 -3.77
CA ARG A 68 -23.47 -6.31 -4.28
C ARG A 68 -22.37 -7.33 -3.99
N ALA A 69 -21.46 -7.05 -3.05
CA ALA A 69 -20.23 -7.81 -2.90
C ALA A 69 -20.54 -9.30 -2.63
N PRO A 70 -19.98 -10.23 -3.43
CA PRO A 70 -20.08 -11.65 -3.16
C PRO A 70 -19.32 -11.92 -1.85
N GLY A 71 -19.91 -12.69 -0.92
CA GLY A 71 -19.42 -12.86 0.45
C GLY A 71 -17.92 -13.20 0.59
N LEU A 72 -17.30 -13.80 -0.44
CA LEU A 72 -15.86 -14.05 -0.50
C LEU A 72 -14.99 -12.79 -0.45
N ALA A 73 -15.41 -11.68 -1.06
CA ALA A 73 -14.62 -10.43 -1.05
C ALA A 73 -14.65 -9.80 0.34
N MET A 74 -15.80 -9.86 1.02
CA MET A 74 -15.94 -9.47 2.41
C MET A 74 -15.10 -10.36 3.33
N ALA A 75 -15.15 -11.68 3.14
CA ALA A 75 -14.33 -12.62 3.90
C ALA A 75 -12.83 -12.34 3.71
N GLY A 76 -12.38 -12.05 2.49
CA GLY A 76 -11.00 -11.66 2.20
C GLY A 76 -10.59 -10.34 2.87
N ALA A 77 -11.48 -9.34 2.88
CA ALA A 77 -11.23 -8.08 3.58
C ALA A 77 -11.16 -8.26 5.09
N LEU A 78 -12.09 -9.01 5.70
CA LEU A 78 -12.08 -9.31 7.13
C LEU A 78 -10.86 -10.14 7.52
N TRP A 79 -10.44 -11.08 6.66
CA TRP A 79 -9.20 -11.82 6.85
C TRP A 79 -7.99 -10.88 6.90
N ALA A 80 -7.83 -10.02 5.89
CA ALA A 80 -6.70 -9.12 5.81
C ALA A 80 -6.70 -8.03 6.91
N MET A 81 -7.88 -7.58 7.35
CA MET A 81 -8.00 -6.48 8.31
C MET A 81 -8.13 -6.92 9.78
N ILE A 82 -8.48 -8.18 10.05
CA ILE A 82 -8.69 -8.69 11.41
C ILE A 82 -7.83 -9.92 11.66
N ALA A 83 -8.03 -10.99 10.89
CA ALA A 83 -7.34 -12.25 11.15
C ALA A 83 -5.81 -12.12 11.02
N VAL A 84 -5.32 -11.47 9.96
CA VAL A 84 -3.88 -11.29 9.73
C VAL A 84 -3.21 -10.49 10.84
N PRO A 85 -3.68 -9.28 11.22
CA PRO A 85 -3.07 -8.55 12.33
C PRO A 85 -3.12 -9.31 13.66
N LEU A 86 -4.20 -10.04 13.96
CA LEU A 86 -4.30 -10.83 15.20
C LEU A 86 -3.31 -11.99 15.21
N LEU A 87 -3.23 -12.75 14.12
CA LEU A 87 -2.34 -13.91 14.01
C LEU A 87 -0.88 -13.48 13.98
N ALA A 88 -0.51 -12.57 13.08
CA ALA A 88 0.86 -12.11 12.94
C ALA A 88 1.31 -11.29 14.16
N GLY A 89 0.46 -10.38 14.67
CA GLY A 89 0.75 -9.62 15.89
C GLY A 89 0.91 -10.53 17.11
N GLY A 90 0.05 -11.57 17.24
CA GLY A 90 0.19 -12.59 18.27
C GLY A 90 1.53 -13.31 18.20
N VAL A 91 1.97 -13.70 17.00
CA VAL A 91 3.32 -14.29 16.80
C VAL A 91 4.42 -13.33 17.24
N LEU A 92 4.33 -12.03 16.90
CA LEU A 92 5.33 -11.03 17.31
C LEU A 92 5.42 -10.90 18.84
N VAL A 93 4.28 -10.97 19.54
CA VAL A 93 4.24 -10.99 21.01
C VAL A 93 4.87 -12.26 21.57
N LEU A 94 4.54 -13.42 21.01
CA LEU A 94 5.04 -14.72 21.47
C LEU A 94 6.56 -14.86 21.33
N ILE A 95 7.15 -14.31 20.25
CA ILE A 95 8.61 -14.29 20.08
C ILE A 95 9.31 -13.25 20.95
N GLY A 96 8.57 -12.48 21.75
CA GLY A 96 9.12 -11.48 22.68
C GLY A 96 9.54 -10.16 22.02
N LEU A 97 9.13 -9.89 20.77
CA LEU A 97 9.52 -8.68 20.04
C LEU A 97 9.19 -7.36 20.78
N PRO A 98 8.05 -7.24 21.53
CA PRO A 98 7.77 -6.01 22.29
C PRO A 98 8.87 -5.62 23.28
N LYS A 99 9.59 -6.61 23.83
CA LYS A 99 10.70 -6.40 24.78
C LYS A 99 12.05 -6.28 24.09
N LEU A 100 12.25 -7.03 23.01
CA LEU A 100 13.53 -7.10 22.28
C LEU A 100 13.77 -5.87 21.41
N ALA A 101 12.74 -5.38 20.72
CA ALA A 101 12.84 -4.27 19.77
C ALA A 101 11.51 -3.49 19.72
N PRO A 102 11.21 -2.64 20.73
CA PRO A 102 9.92 -1.97 20.87
C PRO A 102 9.57 -1.05 19.68
N ASP A 103 10.56 -0.37 19.11
CA ASP A 103 10.37 0.53 17.98
C ASP A 103 10.01 -0.24 16.70
N LEU A 104 10.70 -1.35 16.46
CA LEU A 104 10.42 -2.25 15.35
C LEU A 104 9.04 -2.92 15.52
N TYR A 105 8.73 -3.38 16.73
CA TYR A 105 7.43 -3.95 17.05
C TYR A 105 6.30 -2.95 16.74
N THR A 106 6.45 -1.69 17.14
CA THR A 106 5.45 -0.64 16.90
C THR A 106 5.14 -0.49 15.41
N ILE A 107 6.17 -0.31 14.57
CA ILE A 107 5.94 -0.13 13.13
C ILE A 107 5.44 -1.41 12.44
N MET A 108 5.84 -2.59 12.90
CA MET A 108 5.34 -3.87 12.38
C MET A 108 3.86 -4.08 12.69
N ILE A 109 3.39 -3.71 13.87
CA ILE A 109 1.96 -3.75 14.21
C ILE A 109 1.18 -2.76 13.34
N LEU A 110 1.66 -1.52 13.18
CA LEU A 110 1.01 -0.53 12.32
C LEU A 110 0.97 -1.00 10.85
N HIS A 111 2.04 -1.64 10.39
CA HIS A 111 2.12 -2.28 9.08
C HIS A 111 1.05 -3.37 8.90
N LEU A 112 0.90 -4.25 9.88
CA LEU A 112 -0.13 -5.28 9.84
C LEU A 112 -1.55 -4.69 9.94
N ALA A 113 -1.73 -3.60 10.67
CA ALA A 113 -3.03 -3.02 10.99
C ALA A 113 -3.65 -2.14 9.87
N ILE A 114 -2.84 -1.57 8.97
CA ILE A 114 -3.30 -0.63 7.95
C ILE A 114 -3.81 -1.34 6.68
N ALA A 115 -4.85 -0.81 6.03
CA ALA A 115 -5.44 -1.42 4.83
C ALA A 115 -4.44 -1.74 3.68
N PRO A 116 -4.79 -2.69 2.79
CA PRO A 116 -3.99 -3.00 1.61
C PRO A 116 -3.77 -1.77 0.71
N ILE A 117 -2.64 -1.72 0.03
CA ILE A 117 -2.31 -0.65 -0.92
C ILE A 117 -3.33 -0.63 -2.06
N VAL A 118 -3.77 0.56 -2.48
CA VAL A 118 -4.78 0.68 -3.54
C VAL A 118 -4.26 0.11 -4.87
N SER A 119 -2.95 0.17 -5.10
CA SER A 119 -2.26 -0.45 -6.24
C SER A 119 -2.40 -1.98 -6.30
N SER A 120 -2.96 -2.64 -5.28
CA SER A 120 -3.23 -4.09 -5.30
C SER A 120 -4.07 -4.52 -6.50
N ALA A 121 -5.04 -3.70 -6.95
CA ALA A 121 -5.82 -4.03 -8.16
C ALA A 121 -4.94 -4.06 -9.44
N ALA A 122 -3.95 -3.17 -9.54
CA ALA A 122 -2.99 -3.17 -10.64
C ALA A 122 -2.03 -4.36 -10.54
N PHE A 123 -1.59 -4.73 -9.34
CA PHE A 123 -0.77 -5.93 -9.13
C PHE A 123 -1.54 -7.22 -9.44
N ALA A 124 -2.82 -7.30 -9.08
CA ALA A 124 -3.70 -8.38 -9.49
C ALA A 124 -3.78 -8.50 -11.02
N ALA A 125 -4.00 -7.38 -11.72
CA ALA A 125 -4.03 -7.36 -13.18
C ALA A 125 -2.70 -7.85 -13.79
N LEU A 126 -1.56 -7.38 -13.25
CA LEU A 126 -0.22 -7.77 -13.71
C LEU A 126 0.02 -9.28 -13.57
N MET A 127 -0.43 -9.87 -12.46
CA MET A 127 -0.31 -11.30 -12.19
C MET A 127 -1.36 -12.14 -12.92
N GLY A 128 -2.41 -11.53 -13.47
CA GLY A 128 -3.54 -12.22 -14.10
C GLY A 128 -4.53 -12.77 -13.07
N LEU A 129 -4.70 -12.12 -11.92
CA LEU A 129 -5.72 -12.43 -10.92
C LEU A 129 -7.01 -11.66 -11.19
N ASP A 130 -8.06 -11.95 -10.42
CA ASP A 130 -9.36 -11.27 -10.54
C ASP A 130 -9.28 -9.83 -10.01
N VAL A 131 -9.29 -8.87 -10.95
CA VAL A 131 -9.20 -7.44 -10.66
C VAL A 131 -10.46 -6.92 -9.97
N ALA A 132 -11.65 -7.40 -10.37
CA ALA A 132 -12.91 -6.93 -9.81
C ALA A 132 -13.03 -7.34 -8.34
N PHE A 133 -12.76 -8.63 -8.06
CA PHE A 133 -12.71 -9.16 -6.69
C PHE A 133 -11.69 -8.40 -5.83
N THR A 134 -10.46 -8.23 -6.34
CA THR A 134 -9.39 -7.52 -5.63
C THR A 134 -9.83 -6.11 -5.26
N MET A 135 -10.40 -5.39 -6.21
CA MET A 135 -10.81 -4.01 -6.03
C MET A 135 -11.93 -3.85 -5.01
N VAL A 136 -12.94 -4.73 -5.04
CA VAL A 136 -14.00 -4.74 -4.01
C VAL A 136 -13.41 -5.00 -2.62
N ALA A 137 -12.51 -5.98 -2.49
CA ALA A 137 -11.88 -6.30 -1.21
C ALA A 137 -10.97 -5.17 -0.70
N VAL A 138 -10.24 -4.47 -1.58
CA VAL A 138 -9.47 -3.27 -1.24
C VAL A 138 -10.37 -2.14 -0.74
N ILE A 139 -11.49 -1.86 -1.43
CA ILE A 139 -12.44 -0.81 -1.00
C ILE A 139 -13.00 -1.15 0.38
N LEU A 140 -13.46 -2.39 0.59
CA LEU A 140 -13.93 -2.86 1.88
C LEU A 140 -12.87 -2.72 2.97
N SER A 141 -11.63 -3.10 2.68
CA SER A 141 -10.52 -2.98 3.63
C SER A 141 -10.22 -1.53 4.00
N ASN A 142 -10.30 -0.60 3.03
CA ASN A 142 -10.14 0.83 3.29
C ASN A 142 -11.27 1.41 4.15
N ILE A 143 -12.52 0.95 3.94
CA ILE A 143 -13.66 1.31 4.80
C ILE A 143 -13.45 0.79 6.23
N LEU A 144 -12.96 -0.43 6.38
CA LEU A 144 -12.68 -1.04 7.68
C LEU A 144 -11.46 -0.43 8.39
N SER A 145 -10.51 0.15 7.64
CA SER A 145 -9.20 0.54 8.17
C SER A 145 -9.26 1.47 9.37
N PRO A 146 -10.01 2.58 9.38
CA PRO A 146 -9.98 3.51 10.51
C PRO A 146 -10.34 2.82 11.83
N VAL A 147 -11.30 1.90 11.83
CA VAL A 147 -11.73 1.18 13.04
C VAL A 147 -10.79 0.03 13.37
N THR A 148 -10.46 -0.81 12.39
CA THR A 148 -9.63 -2.00 12.61
C THR A 148 -8.19 -1.62 12.96
N THR A 149 -7.63 -0.59 12.32
CA THR A 149 -6.30 -0.08 12.63
C THR A 149 -6.22 0.45 14.06
N VAL A 150 -7.24 1.18 14.54
CA VAL A 150 -7.33 1.64 15.94
C VAL A 150 -7.40 0.46 16.89
N ALA A 151 -8.32 -0.48 16.64
CA ALA A 151 -8.55 -1.63 17.51
C ALA A 151 -7.29 -2.51 17.63
N THR A 152 -6.63 -2.81 16.51
CA THR A 152 -5.37 -3.56 16.51
C THR A 152 -4.25 -2.79 17.21
N SER A 153 -4.12 -1.49 16.95
CA SER A 153 -3.09 -0.66 17.60
C SER A 153 -3.29 -0.61 19.11
N TYR A 154 -4.53 -0.43 19.58
CA TYR A 154 -4.85 -0.44 21.01
C TYR A 154 -4.55 -1.80 21.65
N LEU A 155 -4.93 -2.90 20.99
CA LEU A 155 -4.72 -4.26 21.50
C LEU A 155 -3.23 -4.59 21.69
N PHE A 156 -2.38 -4.19 20.75
CA PHE A 156 -0.97 -4.60 20.71
C PHE A 156 0.01 -3.57 21.24
N LEU A 157 -0.30 -2.27 21.10
CA LEU A 157 0.58 -1.15 21.49
C LEU A 157 0.11 -0.45 22.76
N GLY A 158 -1.14 -0.69 23.20
CA GLY A 158 -1.75 0.06 24.29
C GLY A 158 -1.98 1.52 23.94
N GLY A 159 -1.93 2.40 24.94
CA GLY A 159 -2.19 3.84 24.78
C GLY A 159 -0.99 4.77 25.02
N SER A 160 0.22 4.26 25.20
CA SER A 160 1.32 5.04 25.81
C SER A 160 2.24 5.78 24.82
N LEU A 161 2.41 5.30 23.59
CA LEU A 161 3.35 5.90 22.61
C LEU A 161 2.64 6.72 21.52
N ILE A 162 1.48 6.26 21.07
CA ILE A 162 0.65 6.88 20.04
C ILE A 162 -0.79 6.66 20.50
N SER A 163 -1.57 7.72 20.69
CA SER A 163 -3.02 7.56 20.94
C SER A 163 -3.61 6.82 19.74
N PRO A 164 -4.07 5.56 19.90
CA PRO A 164 -4.63 4.81 18.78
C PRO A 164 -5.83 5.53 18.19
N LEU A 165 -6.60 6.23 19.03
CA LEU A 165 -7.73 7.05 18.63
C LEU A 165 -7.30 8.22 17.74
N ASP A 166 -6.23 8.94 18.10
CA ASP A 166 -5.73 10.05 17.29
C ASP A 166 -5.24 9.57 15.92
N LEU A 167 -4.57 8.42 15.89
CA LEU A 167 -4.21 7.77 14.63
C LEU A 167 -5.46 7.46 13.79
N GLY A 168 -6.48 6.87 14.41
CA GLY A 168 -7.77 6.59 13.76
C GLY A 168 -8.44 7.83 13.19
N ILE A 169 -8.50 8.91 13.98
CA ILE A 169 -9.06 10.20 13.55
C ILE A 169 -8.25 10.76 12.38
N LYS A 170 -6.92 10.77 12.47
CA LYS A 170 -6.05 11.24 11.38
C LYS A 170 -6.29 10.43 10.10
N LEU A 171 -6.31 9.09 10.18
CA LEU A 171 -6.57 8.22 9.04
C LEU A 171 -7.96 8.47 8.44
N LEU A 172 -8.99 8.59 9.29
CA LEU A 172 -10.35 8.89 8.86
C LEU A 172 -10.42 10.24 8.14
N VAL A 173 -9.87 11.30 8.73
CA VAL A 173 -9.79 12.62 8.11
C VAL A 173 -9.05 12.55 6.78
N PHE A 174 -7.92 11.85 6.73
CA PHE A 174 -7.10 11.71 5.54
C PHE A 174 -7.86 11.04 4.38
N LEU A 175 -8.59 9.96 4.67
CA LEU A 175 -9.42 9.24 3.70
C LEU A 175 -10.65 10.06 3.27
N LEU A 176 -11.36 10.68 4.23
CA LEU A 176 -12.58 11.45 3.94
C LEU A 176 -12.28 12.74 3.17
N VAL A 177 -11.24 13.48 3.57
CA VAL A 177 -10.87 14.75 2.92
C VAL A 177 -10.35 14.49 1.51
N SER A 178 -9.48 13.49 1.30
CA SER A 178 -9.01 13.14 -0.04
C SER A 178 -10.16 12.67 -0.95
N GLY A 179 -11.10 11.89 -0.41
CA GLY A 179 -12.32 11.49 -1.12
C GLY A 179 -13.23 12.67 -1.47
N LEU A 180 -13.43 13.61 -0.54
CA LEU A 180 -14.20 14.84 -0.77
C LEU A 180 -13.56 15.71 -1.84
N VAL A 181 -12.26 15.91 -1.79
CA VAL A 181 -11.51 16.67 -2.80
C VAL A 181 -11.66 16.01 -4.18
N ALA A 182 -11.51 14.68 -4.27
CA ALA A 182 -11.74 13.96 -5.52
C ALA A 182 -13.18 14.12 -6.04
N MET A 183 -14.18 14.10 -5.16
CA MET A 183 -15.58 14.33 -5.53
C MET A 183 -15.80 15.75 -6.05
N VAL A 184 -15.24 16.76 -5.39
CA VAL A 184 -15.32 18.17 -5.81
C VAL A 184 -14.66 18.35 -7.18
N ILE A 185 -13.47 17.82 -7.38
CA ILE A 185 -12.78 17.83 -8.67
C ILE A 185 -13.66 17.17 -9.75
N ARG A 186 -14.27 16.02 -9.45
CA ARG A 186 -15.18 15.33 -10.38
C ARG A 186 -16.39 16.17 -10.75
N ARG A 187 -17.01 16.84 -9.78
CA ARG A 187 -18.17 17.71 -10.02
C ARG A 187 -17.82 18.94 -10.85
N ILE A 188 -16.67 19.55 -10.61
CA ILE A 188 -16.24 20.77 -11.33
C ILE A 188 -15.77 20.45 -12.75
N ALA A 189 -14.95 19.40 -12.90
CA ALA A 189 -14.37 19.05 -14.21
C ALA A 189 -15.39 18.39 -15.14
N GLY A 190 -16.34 17.63 -14.58
CA GLY A 190 -17.27 16.79 -15.34
C GLY A 190 -16.66 15.43 -15.68
N GLN A 191 -17.51 14.39 -15.70
CA GLN A 191 -17.10 13.01 -15.95
C GLN A 191 -16.47 12.82 -17.34
N GLU A 192 -17.07 13.41 -18.38
CA GLU A 192 -16.58 13.31 -19.75
C GLU A 192 -15.16 13.85 -19.93
N ARG A 193 -14.82 14.96 -19.26
CA ARG A 193 -13.47 15.55 -19.32
C ARG A 193 -12.43 14.71 -18.60
N ILE A 194 -12.81 14.11 -17.47
CA ILE A 194 -11.95 13.18 -16.72
C ILE A 194 -11.66 11.95 -17.58
N ASP A 195 -12.69 11.40 -18.22
CA ASP A 195 -12.53 10.25 -19.10
C ASP A 195 -11.69 10.58 -20.33
N ALA A 196 -11.87 11.77 -20.92
CA ALA A 196 -11.06 12.26 -22.03
C ALA A 196 -9.57 12.50 -21.67
N HIS A 197 -9.23 12.74 -20.39
CA HIS A 197 -7.86 13.01 -19.94
C HIS A 197 -7.32 11.95 -18.97
N LYS A 198 -7.90 10.75 -18.98
CA LYS A 198 -7.53 9.65 -18.06
C LYS A 198 -6.04 9.33 -18.09
N GLU A 199 -5.42 9.32 -19.27
CA GLU A 199 -3.96 9.09 -19.40
C GLU A 199 -3.10 10.20 -18.77
N THR A 200 -3.57 11.45 -18.83
CA THR A 200 -2.85 12.58 -18.20
C THR A 200 -2.93 12.48 -16.67
N ILE A 201 -4.12 12.17 -16.15
CA ILE A 201 -4.35 11.94 -14.72
C ILE A 201 -3.48 10.77 -14.23
N ASP A 202 -3.40 9.70 -15.01
CA ASP A 202 -2.53 8.57 -14.74
C ASP A 202 -1.05 8.98 -14.73
N GLY A 203 -0.62 9.85 -15.64
CA GLY A 203 0.72 10.45 -15.65
C GLY A 203 1.05 11.25 -14.39
N LEU A 204 0.13 12.10 -13.93
CA LEU A 204 0.29 12.86 -12.68
C LEU A 204 0.37 11.93 -11.46
N ASN A 205 -0.46 10.88 -11.44
CA ASN A 205 -0.40 9.86 -10.39
C ASN A 205 0.95 9.12 -10.41
N VAL A 206 1.50 8.80 -11.58
CA VAL A 206 2.84 8.21 -11.69
C VAL A 206 3.89 9.16 -11.12
N LEU A 207 3.86 10.46 -11.42
CA LEU A 207 4.78 11.43 -10.81
C LEU A 207 4.70 11.45 -9.28
N ALA A 208 3.49 11.41 -8.72
CA ALA A 208 3.32 11.32 -7.27
C ALA A 208 3.89 10.01 -6.71
N VAL A 209 3.76 8.88 -7.42
CA VAL A 209 4.39 7.61 -7.05
C VAL A 209 5.93 7.71 -7.09
N PHE A 210 6.49 8.44 -8.07
CA PHE A 210 7.93 8.70 -8.14
C PHE A 210 8.41 9.46 -6.90
N VAL A 211 7.75 10.57 -6.55
CA VAL A 211 8.08 11.38 -5.37
C VAL A 211 8.00 10.53 -4.10
N PHE A 212 6.92 9.75 -3.96
CA PHE A 212 6.72 8.85 -2.83
C PHE A 212 7.85 7.82 -2.70
N ALA A 213 8.22 7.16 -3.80
CA ALA A 213 9.29 6.17 -3.79
C ALA A 213 10.65 6.77 -3.45
N ILE A 214 10.97 7.96 -3.98
CA ILE A 214 12.21 8.66 -3.67
C ILE A 214 12.25 9.06 -2.19
N ALA A 215 11.17 9.65 -1.68
CA ALA A 215 11.04 10.04 -0.28
C ALA A 215 11.15 8.84 0.67
N ALA A 216 10.59 7.70 0.30
CA ALA A 216 10.68 6.46 1.09
C ALA A 216 12.11 5.91 1.18
N MET A 217 13.00 6.20 0.22
CA MET A 217 14.37 5.70 0.22
C MET A 217 15.35 6.58 1.02
N ASP A 218 14.88 7.69 1.60
CA ASP A 218 15.72 8.53 2.46
C ASP A 218 16.29 7.72 3.64
N GLY A 219 17.58 7.93 3.94
CA GLY A 219 18.28 7.22 5.00
C GLY A 219 18.63 5.76 4.70
N VAL A 220 18.14 5.14 3.62
CA VAL A 220 18.47 3.74 3.29
C VAL A 220 19.96 3.54 3.07
N PRO A 221 20.67 4.33 2.22
CA PRO A 221 22.11 4.15 2.03
C PRO A 221 22.90 4.30 3.33
N ARG A 222 22.52 5.27 4.17
CA ARG A 222 23.17 5.51 5.46
C ARG A 222 23.03 4.30 6.40
N HIS A 223 21.84 3.72 6.53
CA HIS A 223 21.64 2.54 7.36
C HIS A 223 22.40 1.32 6.83
N VAL A 224 22.35 1.09 5.52
CA VAL A 224 23.05 -0.04 4.89
C VAL A 224 24.56 0.08 5.03
N MET A 225 25.12 1.28 4.91
CA MET A 225 26.55 1.51 5.10
C MET A 225 26.97 1.39 6.57
N ALA A 226 26.12 1.81 7.50
CA ALA A 226 26.41 1.76 8.94
C ALA A 226 26.34 0.33 9.51
N ASP A 227 25.33 -0.44 9.10
CA ASP A 227 25.15 -1.83 9.52
C ASP A 227 24.55 -2.67 8.37
N PRO A 228 25.40 -3.21 7.48
CA PRO A 228 24.94 -4.01 6.35
C PRO A 228 24.22 -5.29 6.78
N LEU A 229 24.70 -5.95 7.84
CA LEU A 229 24.15 -7.21 8.32
C LEU A 229 22.80 -7.00 8.99
N GLY A 230 22.67 -5.99 9.86
CA GLY A 230 21.39 -5.63 10.46
C GLY A 230 20.36 -5.17 9.42
N SER A 231 20.81 -4.42 8.41
CA SER A 231 19.96 -4.01 7.27
C SER A 231 19.46 -5.21 6.47
N ALA A 232 20.34 -6.17 6.17
CA ALA A 232 19.97 -7.41 5.47
C ALA A 232 19.04 -8.29 6.32
N ALA A 233 19.28 -8.38 7.62
CA ALA A 233 18.41 -9.09 8.56
C ALA A 233 17.01 -8.45 8.62
N LEU A 234 16.93 -7.13 8.69
CA LEU A 234 15.66 -6.40 8.72
C LEU A 234 14.89 -6.53 7.42
N LEU A 235 15.58 -6.49 6.27
CA LEU A 235 14.98 -6.80 4.97
C LEU A 235 14.46 -8.24 4.94
N GLY A 236 15.24 -9.18 5.48
CA GLY A 236 14.83 -10.58 5.65
C GLY A 236 13.55 -10.70 6.47
N ILE A 237 13.44 -9.97 7.59
CA ILE A 237 12.22 -9.92 8.41
C ILE A 237 11.04 -9.36 7.62
N ALA A 238 11.22 -8.26 6.87
CA ALA A 238 10.16 -7.69 6.05
C ALA A 238 9.67 -8.66 4.95
N VAL A 239 10.61 -9.34 4.29
CA VAL A 239 10.32 -10.37 3.27
C VAL A 239 9.61 -11.58 3.89
N LEU A 240 10.08 -12.07 5.04
CA LEU A 240 9.48 -13.19 5.76
C LEU A 240 8.07 -12.86 6.23
N LEU A 241 7.85 -11.64 6.76
CA LEU A 241 6.53 -11.19 7.16
C LEU A 241 5.59 -11.16 5.94
N ALA A 242 6.03 -10.56 4.83
CA ALA A 242 5.23 -10.48 3.60
C ALA A 242 4.90 -11.87 3.04
N LEU A 243 5.88 -12.79 2.97
CA LEU A 243 5.65 -14.17 2.53
C LEU A 243 4.73 -14.94 3.49
N GLY A 244 4.92 -14.75 4.80
CA GLY A 244 4.11 -15.37 5.84
C GLY A 244 2.65 -14.94 5.72
N THR A 245 2.37 -13.63 5.69
CA THR A 245 1.01 -13.12 5.55
C THR A 245 0.39 -13.47 4.19
N TYR A 246 1.19 -13.48 3.11
CA TYR A 246 0.72 -13.93 1.80
C TYR A 246 0.32 -15.40 1.84
N GLY A 247 1.19 -16.27 2.35
CA GLY A 247 0.97 -17.70 2.45
C GLY A 247 -0.24 -18.03 3.33
N LEU A 248 -0.36 -17.37 4.48
CA LEU A 248 -1.51 -17.52 5.38
C LEU A 248 -2.82 -17.19 4.67
N GLY A 249 -2.90 -16.06 3.96
CA GLY A 249 -4.10 -15.70 3.19
C GLY A 249 -4.37 -16.67 2.03
N ALA A 250 -3.33 -17.10 1.32
CA ALA A 250 -3.47 -18.03 0.21
C ALA A 250 -3.97 -19.42 0.66
N ILE A 251 -3.43 -19.94 1.76
CA ILE A 251 -3.82 -21.23 2.33
C ILE A 251 -5.23 -21.16 2.92
N ALA A 252 -5.55 -20.09 3.66
CA ALA A 252 -6.87 -19.94 4.29
C ALA A 252 -8.02 -19.95 3.27
N PHE A 253 -7.78 -19.45 2.06
CA PHE A 253 -8.77 -19.37 0.98
C PHE A 253 -8.53 -20.38 -0.15
N ILE A 254 -7.65 -21.37 0.03
CA ILE A 254 -7.31 -22.33 -1.03
C ILE A 254 -8.53 -23.13 -1.52
N ARG A 255 -9.49 -23.41 -0.62
CA ARG A 255 -10.75 -24.11 -0.96
C ARG A 255 -11.71 -23.27 -1.81
N ALA A 256 -11.57 -21.93 -1.79
CA ALA A 256 -12.30 -21.04 -2.68
C ALA A 256 -11.62 -20.92 -4.07
N GLY A 257 -10.54 -21.68 -4.30
CA GLY A 257 -9.76 -21.69 -5.52
C GLY A 257 -8.45 -20.91 -5.39
N PHE A 258 -7.42 -21.39 -6.08
CA PHE A 258 -6.07 -20.84 -6.03
C PHE A 258 -6.02 -19.33 -6.32
N ARG A 259 -6.80 -18.83 -7.30
CA ARG A 259 -6.81 -17.41 -7.68
C ARG A 259 -7.40 -16.52 -6.58
N VAL A 260 -8.44 -16.99 -5.89
CA VAL A 260 -9.03 -16.29 -4.73
C VAL A 260 -8.02 -16.26 -3.59
N GLY A 261 -7.42 -17.40 -3.26
CA GLY A 261 -6.35 -17.49 -2.27
C GLY A 261 -5.19 -16.53 -2.57
N ALA A 262 -4.69 -16.53 -3.80
CA ALA A 262 -3.60 -15.63 -4.21
C ALA A 262 -3.97 -14.15 -4.05
N VAL A 263 -5.21 -13.75 -4.35
CA VAL A 263 -5.65 -12.38 -4.09
C VAL A 263 -5.68 -12.08 -2.59
N VAL A 264 -6.28 -12.95 -1.76
CA VAL A 264 -6.36 -12.72 -0.31
C VAL A 264 -4.97 -12.68 0.32
N GLY A 265 -4.06 -13.55 -0.11
CA GLY A 265 -2.65 -13.50 0.27
C GLY A 265 -1.99 -12.18 -0.11
N MET A 266 -2.19 -11.73 -1.35
CA MET A 266 -1.68 -10.43 -1.81
C MET A 266 -2.20 -9.27 -0.94
N LEU A 267 -3.50 -9.23 -0.64
CA LEU A 267 -4.10 -8.18 0.21
C LEU A 267 -3.55 -8.22 1.64
N SER A 268 -3.22 -9.41 2.13
CA SER A 268 -2.65 -9.62 3.47
C SER A 268 -1.21 -9.12 3.56
N ALA A 269 -0.45 -9.19 2.47
CA ALA A 269 0.97 -8.81 2.43
C ALA A 269 1.20 -7.37 1.97
N PHE A 270 0.42 -6.86 1.01
CA PHE A 270 0.69 -5.57 0.39
C PHE A 270 -0.10 -4.48 1.07
N ARG A 271 0.40 -4.04 2.23
CA ARG A 271 -0.26 -3.06 3.11
C ARG A 271 0.18 -1.64 2.78
N ASN A 272 -0.70 -0.67 3.02
CA ASN A 272 -0.48 0.73 2.70
C ASN A 272 0.23 1.48 3.84
N LEU A 273 1.43 1.04 4.20
CA LEU A 273 2.20 1.65 5.30
C LEU A 273 2.50 3.14 5.04
N GLY A 274 2.56 3.56 3.77
CA GLY A 274 2.70 4.98 3.40
C GLY A 274 1.63 5.89 4.01
N THR A 275 0.39 5.41 4.21
CA THR A 275 -0.67 6.21 4.85
C THR A 275 -0.40 6.43 6.35
N ILE A 276 0.18 5.45 7.04
CA ILE A 276 0.64 5.62 8.43
C ILE A 276 1.77 6.64 8.48
N MET A 277 2.76 6.53 7.58
CA MET A 277 3.87 7.47 7.51
C MET A 277 3.42 8.90 7.21
N ALA A 278 2.39 9.07 6.37
CA ALA A 278 1.77 10.36 6.11
C ALA A 278 1.06 10.94 7.34
N ALA A 279 0.38 10.09 8.13
CA ALA A 279 -0.41 10.54 9.27
C ALA A 279 0.44 10.86 10.51
N ILE A 280 1.47 10.05 10.77
CA ILE A 280 2.24 10.07 12.03
C ILE A 280 3.75 9.83 11.82
N GLY A 281 4.27 9.83 10.60
CA GLY A 281 5.68 9.52 10.35
C GLY A 281 6.66 10.44 11.08
N THR A 282 6.29 11.70 11.32
CA THR A 282 7.14 12.66 12.05
C THR A 282 7.26 12.35 13.55
N THR A 283 6.35 11.56 14.12
CA THR A 283 6.41 11.12 15.52
C THR A 283 7.05 9.74 15.67
N LEU A 284 7.39 9.09 14.56
CA LEU A 284 7.99 7.76 14.54
C LEU A 284 9.52 7.85 14.51
N PRO A 285 10.22 6.88 15.13
CA PRO A 285 11.68 6.84 15.12
C PRO A 285 12.24 6.61 13.71
N ASP A 286 13.51 6.97 13.51
CA ASP A 286 14.23 6.79 12.24
C ASP A 286 14.22 5.32 11.76
N GLN A 287 14.29 4.36 12.69
CA GLN A 287 14.19 2.94 12.38
C GLN A 287 12.84 2.55 11.73
N ALA A 288 11.74 3.22 12.09
CA ALA A 288 10.43 2.98 11.49
C ALA A 288 10.40 3.44 10.02
N TRP A 289 11.07 4.56 9.71
CA TRP A 289 11.26 5.03 8.34
C TRP A 289 12.11 4.06 7.52
N PHE A 290 13.18 3.54 8.12
CA PHE A 290 14.01 2.54 7.46
C PHE A 290 13.24 1.25 7.19
N TYR A 291 12.48 0.74 8.17
CA TYR A 291 11.61 -0.41 7.98
C TYR A 291 10.55 -0.16 6.89
N PHE A 292 9.92 1.02 6.89
CA PHE A 292 8.98 1.42 5.85
C PHE A 292 9.61 1.34 4.46
N ALA A 293 10.83 1.85 4.28
CA ALA A 293 11.57 1.74 3.03
C ALA A 293 11.77 0.27 2.61
N LEU A 294 12.17 -0.60 3.53
CA LEU A 294 12.44 -2.01 3.26
C LEU A 294 11.18 -2.80 2.88
N VAL A 295 10.02 -2.46 3.45
CA VAL A 295 8.73 -3.08 3.11
C VAL A 295 8.30 -2.79 1.66
N GLN A 296 8.79 -1.72 1.06
CA GLN A 296 8.48 -1.41 -0.34
C GLN A 296 9.07 -2.43 -1.32
N PHE A 297 10.22 -3.03 -0.99
CA PHE A 297 10.88 -4.02 -1.85
C PHE A 297 9.99 -5.25 -2.11
N PRO A 298 9.49 -6.00 -1.10
CA PRO A 298 8.60 -7.13 -1.36
C PRO A 298 7.32 -6.70 -2.08
N ILE A 299 6.71 -5.55 -1.74
CA ILE A 299 5.50 -5.05 -2.41
C ILE A 299 5.72 -4.88 -3.92
N TYR A 300 6.88 -4.39 -4.34
CA TYR A 300 7.17 -4.11 -5.75
C TYR A 300 7.80 -5.30 -6.50
N LEU A 301 8.57 -6.15 -5.81
CA LEU A 301 9.23 -7.30 -6.43
C LEU A 301 8.32 -8.53 -6.52
N PHE A 302 7.51 -8.79 -5.48
CA PHE A 302 6.69 -10.01 -5.42
C PHE A 302 5.70 -10.15 -6.58
N PRO A 303 5.00 -9.10 -7.07
CA PRO A 303 4.12 -9.25 -8.23
C PRO A 303 4.83 -9.84 -9.44
N ALA A 304 6.06 -9.41 -9.71
CA ALA A 304 6.86 -9.92 -10.82
C ALA A 304 7.33 -11.36 -10.56
N LEU A 305 7.74 -11.67 -9.34
CA LEU A 305 8.24 -13.00 -8.93
C LEU A 305 7.12 -14.06 -8.84
N LEU A 306 5.92 -13.67 -8.41
CA LEU A 306 4.77 -14.57 -8.22
C LEU A 306 3.96 -14.77 -9.51
N LYS A 307 4.01 -13.82 -10.45
CA LYS A 307 3.30 -13.89 -11.74
C LYS A 307 3.50 -15.21 -12.51
N PRO A 308 4.72 -15.79 -12.65
CA PRO A 308 4.91 -17.07 -13.32
C PRO A 308 4.19 -18.22 -12.60
N ILE A 309 4.21 -18.24 -11.27
CA ILE A 309 3.56 -19.27 -10.45
C ILE A 309 2.05 -19.19 -10.64
N VAL A 310 1.50 -17.98 -10.53
CA VAL A 310 0.05 -17.72 -10.69
C VAL A 310 -0.42 -18.13 -12.08
N ARG A 311 0.34 -17.78 -13.13
CA ARG A 311 -0.01 -18.12 -14.51
C ARG A 311 0.06 -19.62 -14.81
N ARG A 312 1.00 -20.36 -14.22
CA ARG A 312 1.11 -21.81 -14.39
C ARG A 312 -0.10 -22.54 -13.81
N GLN A 313 -0.49 -22.18 -12.59
CA GLN A 313 -1.65 -22.82 -11.94
C GLN A 313 -2.99 -22.42 -12.57
N SER A 314 -3.07 -21.26 -13.23
CA SER A 314 -4.27 -20.86 -14.00
C SER A 314 -4.46 -21.63 -15.31
N LYS A 315 -3.49 -22.45 -15.75
CA LYS A 315 -3.58 -23.29 -16.96
C LYS A 315 -3.91 -24.76 -16.66
N SER A 316 -3.92 -25.16 -15.39
CA SER A 316 -4.35 -26.50 -14.99
C SER A 316 -5.88 -26.59 -15.03
N PRO A 317 -6.49 -27.60 -15.67
CA PRO A 317 -7.95 -27.77 -15.64
C PRO A 317 -8.43 -28.00 -14.20
N PRO A 318 -9.69 -27.63 -13.88
CA PRO A 318 -10.31 -27.95 -12.59
C PRO A 318 -10.39 -29.46 -12.34
#